data_AF-A0AAD7PHW3-F1
#
_entry.id   AF-A0AAD7PHW3-F1
#
_cell.length_a   1.000
_cell.length_b   1.000
_cell.length_c   1.000
_cell.angle_alpha   90.00
_cell.angle_beta   90.00
_cell.angle_gamma   90.00
#
_symmetry.space_group_name_H-M   'P 1'
#
loop_
_entity.id
_entity.type
_entity.pdbx_description
1 polymer ?
#
loop_
_entity_poly.entity_id
_entity_poly.type
_entity_poly.pdbx_seq_one_letter_code
_entity_poly.pdbx_strand_id
1 'polypeptide(L)'
;MMLGVLVTPPPVCEEGRLTYAESLYGEKMKLPERTNETAGLYANACVELAEEMGTRSINLWYLMQETEGWQKKFLSDGLHLTPEGKAVVYHEVLRVLNELRLSAAEMPYDSLFTWKLMEKILRALQKHCL
;
A
#
# COMPACT_ATOMS: atom_id res chain seq x y z
N MET A 1 -9.85 -21.76 -3.66
CA MET A 1 -9.05 -20.89 -2.78
C MET A 1 -8.07 -20.14 -3.67
N MET A 2 -8.11 -18.81 -3.67
CA MET A 2 -7.16 -17.99 -4.44
C MET A 2 -5.93 -17.75 -3.56
N LEU A 3 -4.73 -17.99 -4.10
CA LEU A 3 -3.49 -17.70 -3.40
C LEU A 3 -3.04 -16.29 -3.80
N GLY A 4 -3.17 -15.32 -2.89
CA GLY A 4 -2.76 -13.95 -3.13
C GLY A 4 -2.55 -13.16 -1.84
N VAL A 5 -1.77 -12.08 -1.91
CA VAL A 5 -1.60 -11.15 -0.79
C VAL A 5 -1.95 -9.77 -1.31
N LEU A 6 -2.93 -9.10 -0.69
CA LEU A 6 -3.23 -7.70 -0.98
C LEU A 6 -2.35 -6.82 -0.09
N VAL A 7 -1.55 -5.95 -0.70
CA VAL A 7 -0.78 -4.94 0.02
C VAL A 7 -1.54 -3.62 -0.10
N THR A 8 -1.94 -3.06 1.04
CA THR A 8 -2.68 -1.79 1.05
C THR A 8 -1.77 -0.63 0.65
N PRO A 9 -2.31 0.49 0.13
CA PRO A 9 -1.51 1.70 -0.03
C PRO A 9 -0.87 2.10 1.31
N PRO A 10 0.39 2.57 1.32
CA PRO A 10 1.00 3.16 2.52
C PRO A 10 0.32 4.49 2.88
N PRO A 11 0.56 5.04 4.09
CA PRO A 11 0.05 6.35 4.45
C PRO A 11 0.71 7.46 3.61
N VAL A 12 0.04 8.61 3.50
CA VAL A 12 0.51 9.78 2.75
C VAL A 12 0.78 10.92 3.71
N CYS A 13 1.94 11.57 3.60
CA CYS A 13 2.22 12.80 4.34
C CYS A 13 1.95 14.01 3.45
N GLU A 14 0.78 14.62 3.63
CA GLU A 14 0.35 15.80 2.86
C GLU A 14 1.32 16.98 3.00
N GLU A 15 1.84 17.25 4.19
CA GLU A 15 2.86 18.30 4.40
C GLU A 15 4.14 18.01 3.60
N GLY A 16 4.59 16.75 3.60
CA GLY A 16 5.74 16.31 2.81
C GLY A 16 5.48 16.45 1.31
N ARG A 17 4.27 16.12 0.85
CA ARG A 17 3.84 16.29 -0.54
C ARG A 17 3.86 17.74 -0.99
N LEU A 18 3.30 18.63 -0.17
CA LEU A 18 3.26 20.07 -0.45
C LEU A 18 4.67 20.66 -0.51
N THR A 19 5.52 20.30 0.45
CA THR A 19 6.93 20.73 0.50
C THR A 19 7.71 20.26 -0.73
N TYR A 20 7.50 19.01 -1.15
CA TYR A 20 8.16 18.46 -2.34
C TYR A 20 7.64 19.08 -3.64
N ALA A 21 6.34 19.36 -3.72
CA ALA A 21 5.78 20.06 -4.88
C ALA A 21 6.36 21.48 -5.01
N GLU A 22 6.48 22.21 -3.90
CA GLU A 22 7.09 23.53 -3.87
C GLU A 22 8.56 23.49 -4.32
N SER A 23 9.33 22.46 -3.91
CA SER A 23 10.74 22.32 -4.32
C SER A 23 10.93 22.02 -5.81
N LEU A 24 9.96 21.34 -6.45
CA LEU A 24 10.02 21.01 -7.88
C LEU A 24 9.51 22.14 -8.78
N TYR A 25 8.39 22.76 -8.40
CA TYR A 25 7.67 23.69 -9.27
C TYR A 25 7.88 25.16 -8.90
N GLY A 26 8.45 25.45 -7.73
CA GLY A 26 8.63 26.81 -7.22
C GLY A 26 7.33 27.50 -6.82
N GLU A 27 6.18 26.83 -6.97
CA GLU A 27 4.88 27.31 -6.53
C GLU A 27 4.36 26.45 -5.37
N LYS A 28 3.85 27.14 -4.35
CA LYS A 28 3.21 26.49 -3.22
C LYS A 28 1.83 25.97 -3.64
N MET A 29 1.72 24.65 -3.79
CA MET A 29 0.41 24.03 -3.99
C MET A 29 -0.51 24.35 -2.81
N LYS A 30 -1.76 24.71 -3.10
CA LYS A 30 -2.75 25.05 -2.06
C LYS A 30 -3.41 23.82 -1.44
N LEU A 31 -3.49 22.72 -2.19
CA LEU A 31 -4.15 21.49 -1.79
C LEU A 31 -3.26 20.30 -2.18
N PRO A 32 -3.16 19.28 -1.32
CA PRO A 32 -2.44 18.06 -1.67
C PRO A 32 -3.24 17.28 -2.72
N GLU A 33 -2.54 16.70 -3.70
CA GLU A 33 -3.18 15.90 -4.77
C GLU A 33 -3.57 14.48 -4.32
N ARG A 34 -3.11 14.07 -3.13
CA ARG A 34 -3.45 12.82 -2.44
C ARG A 34 -3.55 13.09 -0.94
N THR A 35 -4.53 12.48 -0.28
CA THR A 35 -4.72 12.64 1.17
C THR A 35 -4.47 11.34 1.92
N ASN A 36 -4.06 11.46 3.19
CA ASN A 36 -3.90 10.29 4.05
C ASN A 36 -5.24 9.61 4.36
N GLU A 37 -6.30 10.41 4.45
CA GLU A 37 -7.68 9.95 4.65
C GLU A 37 -8.12 9.05 3.49
N THR A 38 -7.97 9.50 2.24
CA THR A 38 -8.32 8.69 1.08
C THR A 38 -7.46 7.43 0.99
N ALA A 39 -6.16 7.50 1.29
CA ALA A 39 -5.32 6.31 1.39
C ALA A 39 -5.87 5.30 2.41
N GLY A 40 -6.39 5.78 3.54
CA GLY A 40 -7.04 4.96 4.57
C GLY A 40 -8.33 4.28 4.07
N LEU A 41 -9.17 4.99 3.32
CA LEU A 41 -10.38 4.40 2.71
C LEU A 41 -10.03 3.24 1.78
N TYR A 42 -9.06 3.43 0.88
CA TYR A 42 -8.59 2.37 -0.02
C TYR A 42 -7.89 1.23 0.74
N ALA A 43 -7.16 1.55 1.81
CA ALA A 43 -6.53 0.52 2.64
C ALA A 43 -7.57 -0.38 3.32
N ASN A 44 -8.62 0.22 3.89
CA ASN A 44 -9.71 -0.54 4.51
C ASN A 44 -10.46 -1.40 3.48
N ALA A 45 -10.76 -0.83 2.30
CA ALA A 45 -11.38 -1.57 1.20
C ALA A 45 -10.54 -2.78 0.75
N CYS A 46 -9.21 -2.64 0.68
CA CYS A 46 -8.30 -3.75 0.40
C CYS A 46 -8.34 -4.84 1.49
N VAL A 47 -8.45 -4.46 2.76
CA VAL A 47 -8.54 -5.40 3.89
C VAL A 47 -9.85 -6.17 3.83
N GLU A 48 -10.98 -5.48 3.70
CA GLU A 48 -12.31 -6.09 3.57
C GLU A 48 -12.37 -7.05 2.38
N LEU A 49 -11.85 -6.64 1.22
CA LEU A 49 -11.79 -7.50 0.05
C LEU A 49 -10.92 -8.74 0.28
N ALA A 50 -9.81 -8.62 1.01
CA ALA A 50 -8.97 -9.77 1.31
C ALA A 50 -9.74 -10.81 2.14
N GLU A 51 -10.51 -10.35 3.13
CA GLU A 51 -11.37 -11.18 3.97
C GLU A 51 -12.45 -11.87 3.15
N GLU A 52 -13.17 -11.13 2.29
CA GLU A 52 -14.19 -11.69 1.39
C GLU A 52 -13.64 -12.77 0.44
N MET A 53 -12.41 -12.57 -0.04
CA MET A 53 -11.73 -13.51 -0.93
C MET A 53 -11.08 -14.69 -0.20
N GLY A 54 -11.07 -14.68 1.14
CA GLY A 54 -10.38 -15.68 1.96
C GLY A 54 -8.86 -15.68 1.75
N THR A 55 -8.28 -14.50 1.52
CA THR A 55 -6.85 -14.31 1.23
C THR A 55 -6.20 -13.38 2.27
N ARG A 56 -4.87 -13.23 2.25
CA ARG A 56 -4.16 -12.37 3.23
C ARG A 56 -4.07 -10.92 2.76
N SER A 57 -4.04 -9.99 3.71
CA SER A 57 -3.70 -8.58 3.47
C SER A 57 -2.53 -8.14 4.35
N ILE A 58 -1.78 -7.14 3.85
CA ILE A 58 -0.75 -6.40 4.59
C ILE A 58 -1.21 -4.95 4.65
N ASN A 59 -1.61 -4.49 5.83
CA ASN A 59 -2.13 -3.14 6.03
C ASN A 59 -1.00 -2.13 6.31
N LEU A 60 -0.29 -1.70 5.26
CA LEU A 60 0.80 -0.73 5.37
C LEU A 60 0.33 0.63 5.91
N TRP A 61 -0.88 1.06 5.53
CA TRP A 61 -1.48 2.30 6.05
C TRP A 61 -1.52 2.31 7.58
N TYR A 62 -1.98 1.24 8.21
CA TYR A 62 -2.01 1.12 9.66
C TYR A 62 -0.62 0.92 10.25
N LEU A 63 0.11 -0.09 9.78
CA LEU A 63 1.39 -0.54 10.36
C LEU A 63 2.45 0.57 10.41
N MET A 64 2.56 1.37 9.34
CA MET A 64 3.53 2.46 9.31
C MET A 64 3.18 3.57 10.31
N GLN A 65 1.88 3.85 10.49
CA GLN A 65 1.40 4.92 11.37
C GLN A 65 1.50 4.57 12.86
N GLU A 66 1.72 3.31 13.22
CA GLU A 66 2.05 2.90 14.60
C GLU A 66 3.42 3.43 15.07
N THR A 67 4.27 3.87 14.14
CA THR A 67 5.57 4.47 14.47
C THR A 67 5.43 5.99 14.57
N GLU A 68 5.80 6.56 15.71
CA GLU A 68 5.90 8.02 15.85
C GLU A 68 6.88 8.61 14.83
N GLY A 69 6.49 9.69 14.16
CA GLY A 69 7.30 10.34 13.13
C GLY A 69 7.44 9.55 11.81
N TRP A 70 6.54 8.59 11.56
CA TRP A 70 6.50 7.78 10.34
C TRP A 70 6.61 8.61 9.05
N GLN A 71 6.09 9.84 9.04
CA GLN A 71 6.05 10.72 7.88
C GLN A 71 7.43 10.95 7.26
N LYS A 72 8.44 11.19 8.10
CA LYS A 72 9.82 11.42 7.66
C LYS A 72 10.67 10.17 7.70
N LYS A 73 10.32 9.23 8.60
CA LYS A 73 11.05 7.98 8.75
C LYS A 73 10.83 7.05 7.56
N PHE A 74 9.60 6.95 7.08
CA PHE A 74 9.21 5.99 6.06
C PHE A 74 8.94 6.61 4.70
N LEU A 75 8.74 7.94 4.59
CA LEU A 75 8.48 8.61 3.31
C LEU A 75 9.55 9.67 2.98
N SER A 76 10.03 9.67 1.73
CA SER A 76 11.07 10.60 1.27
C SER A 76 10.52 11.95 0.81
N ASP A 77 9.33 11.96 0.22
CA ASP A 77 8.68 13.13 -0.38
C ASP A 77 7.19 13.24 -0.02
N GLY A 78 6.82 12.57 1.07
CA GLY A 78 5.44 12.40 1.52
C GLY A 78 4.63 11.34 0.77
N LEU A 79 5.24 10.59 -0.18
CA LEU A 79 4.59 9.47 -0.88
C LEU A 79 5.51 8.27 -1.08
N HIS A 80 6.71 8.47 -1.63
CA HIS A 80 7.64 7.40 -1.92
C HIS A 80 8.35 6.92 -0.67
N LEU A 81 8.60 5.61 -0.59
CA LEU A 81 9.22 5.00 0.58
C LEU A 81 10.73 5.29 0.66
N THR A 82 11.19 5.63 1.86
CA THR A 82 12.62 5.61 2.23
C THR A 82 13.16 4.17 2.26
N PRO A 83 14.48 3.96 2.37
CA PRO A 83 15.03 2.62 2.62
C PRO A 83 14.39 1.92 3.83
N GLU A 84 14.13 2.66 4.91
CA GLU A 84 13.45 2.16 6.12
C GLU A 84 11.99 1.83 5.83
N GLY A 85 11.27 2.66 5.07
CA GLY A 85 9.90 2.37 4.64
C GLY A 85 9.83 1.12 3.76
N LYS A 86 10.80 0.94 2.85
CA LYS A 86 10.92 -0.28 2.02
C LYS A 86 11.22 -1.52 2.87
N ALA A 87 12.01 -1.38 3.94
CA ALA A 87 12.31 -2.47 4.85
C ALA A 87 11.03 -2.97 5.56
N VAL A 88 10.13 -2.08 5.99
CA VAL A 88 8.83 -2.47 6.55
C VAL A 88 8.04 -3.34 5.56
N VAL A 89 7.92 -2.91 4.30
CA VAL A 89 7.23 -3.68 3.26
C VAL A 89 7.87 -5.04 3.06
N TYR A 90 9.21 -5.07 2.95
CA TYR A 90 9.96 -6.31 2.76
C TYR A 90 9.73 -7.31 3.89
N HIS A 91 9.83 -6.86 5.14
CA HIS A 91 9.64 -7.72 6.31
C HIS A 91 8.21 -8.26 6.42
N GLU A 92 7.20 -7.43 6.15
CA GLU A 92 5.80 -7.86 6.19
C GLU A 92 5.44 -8.83 5.07
N VAL A 93 5.93 -8.58 3.86
CA VAL A 93 5.75 -9.52 2.73
C VAL A 93 6.39 -10.86 3.06
N LEU A 94 7.64 -10.86 3.54
CA LEU A 94 8.30 -12.11 3.95
C LEU A 94 7.56 -12.82 5.08
N ARG A 95 7.07 -12.10 6.08
CA ARG A 95 6.29 -12.67 7.19
C ARG A 95 5.06 -13.43 6.65
N VAL A 96 4.26 -12.78 5.81
CA VAL A 96 3.05 -13.39 5.25
C VAL A 96 3.37 -14.56 4.33
N LEU A 97 4.40 -14.46 3.48
CA LEU A 97 4.82 -15.57 2.62
C LEU A 97 5.25 -16.80 3.44
N ASN A 98 6.02 -16.59 4.51
CA ASN A 98 6.43 -17.66 5.42
C ASN A 98 5.24 -18.30 6.14
N GLU A 99 4.27 -17.51 6.61
CA GLU A 99 3.04 -18.01 7.23
C GLU A 99 2.20 -18.86 6.26
N LEU A 100 2.20 -18.47 4.98
CA LEU A 100 1.54 -19.22 3.91
C LEU A 100 2.37 -20.43 3.42
N ARG A 101 3.55 -20.68 4.01
CA ARG A 101 4.49 -21.73 3.59
C ARG A 101 4.87 -21.61 2.11
N LEU A 102 4.92 -20.38 1.59
CA LEU A 102 5.31 -20.10 0.22
C LEU A 102 6.79 -19.74 0.19
N SER A 103 7.61 -20.54 -0.49
CA SER A 103 9.00 -20.15 -0.74
C SER A 103 9.13 -19.53 -2.14
N ALA A 104 9.93 -18.47 -2.23
CA ALA A 104 10.23 -17.85 -3.53
C ALA A 104 10.92 -18.83 -4.50
N ALA A 105 11.64 -19.83 -3.98
CA ALA A 105 12.29 -20.87 -4.77
C ALA A 105 11.30 -21.86 -5.41
N GLU A 106 10.10 -22.00 -4.83
CA GLU A 106 9.04 -22.90 -5.30
C GLU A 106 7.98 -22.18 -6.14
N MET A 107 8.02 -20.85 -6.21
CA MET A 107 7.10 -20.07 -7.04
C MET A 107 7.49 -20.15 -8.52
N PRO A 108 6.55 -20.49 -9.42
CA PRO A 108 6.82 -20.42 -10.86
C PRO A 108 7.12 -18.97 -11.26
N TYR A 109 8.19 -18.78 -12.04
CA TYR A 109 8.62 -17.45 -12.53
C TYR A 109 7.55 -16.72 -13.35
N ASP A 110 6.58 -17.45 -13.91
CA ASP A 110 5.45 -16.92 -14.66
C ASP A 110 4.12 -17.49 -14.13
N SER A 111 3.50 -16.78 -13.19
CA SER A 111 2.07 -16.97 -12.92
C SER A 111 1.27 -15.95 -13.73
N LEU A 112 0.30 -16.43 -14.51
CA LEU A 112 -0.61 -15.62 -15.31
C LEU A 112 -1.21 -14.46 -14.50
N PHE A 113 -0.73 -13.24 -14.76
CA PHE A 113 -1.40 -12.01 -14.37
C PHE A 113 -2.72 -11.95 -15.13
N THR A 114 -3.79 -12.52 -14.57
CA THR A 114 -5.08 -12.52 -15.27
C THR A 114 -5.72 -11.14 -15.10
N TRP A 115 -5.87 -10.41 -16.20
CA TRP A 115 -6.56 -9.12 -16.27
C TRP A 115 -7.92 -9.13 -15.55
N LYS A 116 -8.63 -10.27 -15.61
CA LYS A 116 -9.90 -10.51 -14.90
C LYS A 116 -9.79 -10.35 -13.37
N LEU A 117 -8.68 -10.76 -12.76
CA LEU A 117 -8.46 -10.57 -11.33
C LEU A 117 -8.27 -9.09 -11.00
N MET A 118 -7.48 -8.38 -11.81
CA MET A 118 -7.25 -6.94 -11.64
C MET A 118 -8.54 -6.14 -11.82
N GLU A 119 -9.37 -6.46 -12.82
CA GLU A 119 -10.71 -5.85 -12.98
C GLU A 119 -11.62 -6.10 -11.79
N LYS A 120 -11.60 -7.32 -11.22
CA LYS A 120 -12.42 -7.65 -10.06
C LYS A 120 -11.98 -6.85 -8.83
N ILE A 121 -10.66 -6.72 -8.62
CA ILE A 121 -10.08 -5.88 -7.55
C ILE A 121 -10.46 -4.42 -7.77
N LEU A 122 -10.29 -3.89 -8.98
CA LEU A 122 -10.63 -2.49 -9.30
C LEU A 122 -12.11 -2.19 -9.08
N ARG A 123 -13.01 -3.06 -9.54
CA ARG A 123 -14.46 -2.90 -9.34
C ARG A 123 -14.86 -2.99 -7.87
N ALA A 124 -14.21 -3.87 -7.10
CA ALA A 124 -14.42 -3.95 -5.66
C ALA A 124 -13.97 -2.64 -5.00
N LEU A 125 -12.72 -2.20 -5.21
CA LEU A 125 -12.22 -0.95 -4.63
C LEU A 125 -13.10 0.26 -4.99
N GLN A 126 -13.61 0.34 -6.22
CA GLN A 126 -14.56 1.39 -6.62
C GLN A 126 -15.89 1.36 -5.87
N LYS A 127 -16.37 0.19 -5.43
CA LYS A 127 -17.61 0.08 -4.63
C LYS A 127 -17.42 0.47 -3.17
N HIS A 128 -16.21 0.30 -2.62
CA HIS A 128 -15.94 0.59 -1.22
C HIS A 128 -15.41 2.03 -1.00
N CYS A 129 -14.91 2.70 -2.06
CA CYS A 129 -14.29 4.02 -1.96
C CYS A 129 -15.14 5.17 -2.57
N LEU A 130 -16.34 4.89 -3.08
CA LEU A 130 -17.33 5.84 -3.61
C LEU A 130 -18.69 5.57 -2.95
#